data_AF-A0A975BBU3-F1
#
_entry.id   AF-A0A975BBU3-F1
#
_cell.length_a   1.000
_cell.length_b   1.000
_cell.length_c   1.000
_cell.angle_alpha   90.00
_cell.angle_beta   90.00
_cell.angle_gamma   90.00
#
_symmetry.space_group_name_H-M   'P 1'
#
loop_
_entity.id
_entity.type
_entity.pdbx_description
1 polymer ?
#
loop_
_entity_poly.entity_id
_entity_poly.type
_entity_poly.pdbx_seq_one_letter_code
_entity_poly.pdbx_strand_id
1 'polypeptide(L)'
;MSGFPVNPDEIIQKVLNTANQIFNNTQKTASETIAFKRMISTVYYGADLLIDLIEPYWKHNKAYQVIEICLYLHLYARILDDAVDEALPLHRLNLLKIQPLFWNTVTQISLSFPDKSNAVSVLIKETIQAVIEEWHKYRIETWGTKNHHLLTAPLLLSGSMSEFEQYKPYLSDFIFLLQAKEEILQNRLENAEQKIELLKNLEKLVSEDWIYDLHGAGWKTLAHRIPLELDFILLNLRRNL
;
A
#
# COMPACT_ATOMS: atom_id res chain seq x y z
N MET A 1 -6.42 17.75 18.12
CA MET A 1 -6.63 17.21 16.76
C MET A 1 -6.81 18.39 15.81
N SER A 2 -5.72 18.85 15.19
CA SER A 2 -5.82 19.76 14.04
C SER A 2 -6.11 18.89 12.82
N GLY A 3 -7.33 19.00 12.27
CA GLY A 3 -7.80 18.14 11.19
C GLY A 3 -6.91 18.21 9.95
N PHE A 4 -6.88 17.09 9.21
CA PHE A 4 -6.31 17.04 7.87
C PHE A 4 -6.97 18.15 7.02
N PRO A 5 -6.20 19.02 6.34
CA PRO A 5 -6.75 20.23 5.74
C PRO A 5 -7.65 19.98 4.52
N VAL A 6 -7.89 18.72 4.13
CA VAL A 6 -8.65 18.35 2.94
C VAL A 6 -9.58 17.18 3.24
N ASN A 7 -10.72 17.10 2.53
CA ASN A 7 -11.60 15.95 2.59
C ASN A 7 -11.04 14.81 1.71
N PRO A 8 -10.62 13.66 2.27
CA PRO A 8 -10.19 12.49 1.50
C PRO A 8 -11.20 12.00 0.48
N ASP A 9 -12.49 12.22 0.74
CA ASP A 9 -13.58 11.78 -0.13
C ASP A 9 -13.47 12.36 -1.54
N GLU A 10 -12.98 13.60 -1.69
CA GLU A 10 -12.85 14.22 -3.01
C GLU A 10 -11.81 13.49 -3.88
N ILE A 11 -10.68 13.10 -3.29
CA ILE A 11 -9.64 12.34 -3.98
C ILE A 11 -10.17 10.94 -4.33
N ILE A 12 -10.78 10.28 -3.35
CA ILE A 12 -11.35 8.94 -3.51
C ILE A 12 -12.34 8.95 -4.67
N GLN A 13 -13.31 9.89 -4.67
CA GLN A 13 -14.30 9.97 -5.74
C GLN A 13 -13.67 10.27 -7.10
N LYS A 14 -12.65 11.13 -7.16
CA LYS A 14 -11.91 11.38 -8.40
C LYS A 14 -11.27 10.10 -8.95
N VAL A 15 -10.54 9.37 -8.11
CA VAL A 15 -9.88 8.11 -8.50
C VAL A 15 -10.91 7.06 -8.90
N LEU A 16 -12.00 6.92 -8.15
CA LEU A 16 -13.09 6.00 -8.47
C LEU A 16 -13.79 6.35 -9.77
N ASN A 17 -13.98 7.62 -10.08
CA ASN A 17 -14.56 8.06 -11.35
C ASN A 17 -13.66 7.70 -12.53
N THR A 18 -12.34 7.92 -12.40
CA THR A 18 -11.37 7.50 -13.41
C THR A 18 -11.34 5.99 -13.57
N ALA A 19 -11.33 5.22 -12.48
CA ALA A 19 -11.42 3.77 -12.55
C ALA A 19 -12.73 3.32 -13.24
N ASN A 20 -13.86 3.91 -12.88
CA ASN A 20 -15.14 3.65 -13.55
C ASN A 20 -15.06 3.87 -15.06
N GLN A 21 -14.45 4.97 -15.51
CA GLN A 21 -14.31 5.26 -16.95
C GLN A 21 -13.46 4.21 -17.67
N ILE A 22 -12.44 3.65 -17.02
CA ILE A 22 -11.56 2.64 -17.60
C ILE A 22 -12.22 1.25 -17.62
N PHE A 23 -12.99 0.91 -16.58
CA PHE A 23 -13.46 -0.46 -16.35
C PHE A 23 -14.96 -0.69 -16.54
N ASN A 24 -15.79 0.35 -16.72
CA ASN A 24 -17.21 0.13 -17.03
C ASN A 24 -17.40 -0.33 -18.47
N ASN A 25 -17.76 -1.61 -18.59
CA ASN A 25 -18.49 -2.16 -19.73
C ASN A 25 -19.99 -2.26 -19.37
N THR A 26 -20.87 -2.20 -20.36
CA THR A 26 -22.33 -2.22 -20.20
C THR A 26 -22.90 -3.56 -19.69
N GLN A 27 -22.10 -4.63 -19.63
CA GLN A 27 -22.42 -5.89 -18.96
C GLN A 27 -21.18 -6.42 -18.22
N LYS A 28 -21.29 -6.60 -16.90
CA LYS A 28 -20.27 -7.24 -16.06
C LYS A 28 -20.72 -8.64 -15.69
N THR A 29 -19.87 -9.63 -15.96
CA THR A 29 -19.94 -10.97 -15.38
C THR A 29 -19.78 -10.92 -13.85
N ALA A 30 -20.05 -12.05 -13.16
CA ALA A 30 -19.85 -12.15 -11.73
C ALA A 30 -18.37 -11.89 -11.34
N SER A 31 -17.42 -12.46 -12.09
CA SER A 31 -15.98 -12.23 -11.87
C SER A 31 -15.58 -10.77 -12.10
N GLU A 32 -16.12 -10.11 -13.12
CA GLU A 32 -15.93 -8.66 -13.34
C GLU A 32 -16.47 -7.82 -12.20
N THR A 33 -17.59 -8.22 -11.63
CA THR A 33 -18.20 -7.53 -10.48
C THR A 33 -17.33 -7.67 -9.23
N ILE A 34 -16.76 -8.85 -8.99
CA ILE A 34 -15.86 -9.10 -7.85
C ILE A 34 -14.56 -8.32 -8.01
N ALA A 35 -13.91 -8.41 -9.18
CA ALA A 35 -12.69 -7.66 -9.45
C ALA A 35 -12.92 -6.15 -9.27
N PHE A 36 -14.02 -5.63 -9.79
CA PHE A 36 -14.38 -4.23 -9.65
C PHE A 36 -14.63 -3.81 -8.18
N LYS A 37 -15.29 -4.65 -7.37
CA LYS A 37 -15.44 -4.39 -5.93
C LYS A 37 -14.12 -4.34 -5.19
N ARG A 38 -13.17 -5.25 -5.50
CA ARG A 38 -11.82 -5.23 -4.92
C ARG A 38 -11.07 -3.95 -5.28
N MET A 39 -11.20 -3.49 -6.51
CA MET A 39 -10.62 -2.21 -6.94
C MET A 39 -11.20 -1.02 -6.16
N ILE A 40 -12.52 -0.96 -5.97
CA ILE A 40 -13.13 0.08 -5.13
C ILE A 40 -12.57 0.02 -3.71
N SER A 41 -12.54 -1.18 -3.12
CA SER A 41 -12.02 -1.42 -1.79
C SER A 41 -10.57 -0.97 -1.64
N THR A 42 -9.74 -1.22 -2.66
CA THR A 42 -8.33 -0.82 -2.73
C THR A 42 -8.18 0.71 -2.66
N VAL A 43 -9.06 1.45 -3.34
CA VAL A 43 -9.01 2.92 -3.32
C VAL A 43 -9.36 3.47 -1.93
N TYR A 44 -10.40 2.96 -1.28
CA TYR A 44 -10.79 3.40 0.06
C TYR A 44 -9.70 3.10 1.10
N TYR A 45 -9.28 1.84 1.21
CA TYR A 45 -8.27 1.45 2.19
C TYR A 45 -6.91 2.09 1.91
N GLY A 46 -6.54 2.21 0.62
CA GLY A 46 -5.33 2.89 0.21
C GLY A 46 -5.34 4.37 0.62
N ALA A 47 -6.48 5.06 0.55
CA ALA A 47 -6.57 6.47 0.90
C ALA A 47 -6.35 6.68 2.40
N ASP A 48 -7.02 5.87 3.24
CA ASP A 48 -6.85 5.92 4.69
C ASP A 48 -5.39 5.66 5.08
N LEU A 49 -4.76 4.64 4.49
CA LEU A 49 -3.36 4.34 4.74
C LEU A 49 -2.43 5.46 4.27
N LEU A 50 -2.66 6.04 3.10
CA LEU A 50 -1.84 7.13 2.59
C LEU A 50 -1.92 8.36 3.49
N ILE A 51 -3.08 8.68 4.06
CA ILE A 51 -3.24 9.77 5.02
C ILE A 51 -2.36 9.55 6.25
N ASP A 52 -2.34 8.33 6.78
CA ASP A 52 -1.50 7.99 7.92
C ASP A 52 0.00 8.04 7.56
N LEU A 53 0.38 7.53 6.38
CA LEU A 53 1.77 7.54 5.89
C LEU A 53 2.32 8.95 5.67
N ILE A 54 1.45 9.94 5.41
CA ILE A 54 1.87 11.33 5.20
C ILE A 54 1.58 12.24 6.40
N GLU A 55 1.28 11.70 7.57
CA GLU A 55 0.92 12.46 8.77
C GLU A 55 1.84 13.66 9.09
N PRO A 56 3.18 13.52 9.09
CA PRO A 56 4.08 14.65 9.33
C PRO A 56 3.96 15.75 8.27
N TYR A 57 3.47 15.40 7.08
CA TYR A 57 3.47 16.23 5.88
C TYR A 57 2.08 16.74 5.49
N TRP A 58 1.06 16.60 6.33
CA TRP A 58 -0.31 17.01 6.02
C TRP A 58 -0.46 18.46 5.57
N LYS A 59 0.41 19.36 6.05
CA LYS A 59 0.41 20.78 5.70
C LYS A 59 1.20 21.09 4.42
N HIS A 60 1.83 20.09 3.80
CA HIS A 60 2.57 20.27 2.58
C HIS A 60 1.61 20.63 1.43
N ASN A 61 1.91 21.67 0.67
CA ASN A 61 1.04 22.19 -0.38
C ASN A 61 0.72 21.18 -1.50
N LYS A 62 1.61 20.20 -1.71
CA LYS A 62 1.42 19.08 -2.66
C LYS A 62 0.84 17.80 -2.06
N ALA A 63 0.49 17.75 -0.77
CA ALA A 63 0.02 16.53 -0.10
C ALA A 63 -1.15 15.86 -0.85
N TYR A 64 -2.13 16.67 -1.29
CA TYR A 64 -3.27 16.20 -2.07
C TYR A 64 -2.87 15.55 -3.39
N GLN A 65 -2.02 16.23 -4.17
CA GLN A 65 -1.53 15.72 -5.45
C GLN A 65 -0.78 14.39 -5.25
N VAL A 66 0.00 14.30 -4.17
CA VAL A 66 0.76 13.08 -3.85
C VAL A 66 -0.16 11.93 -3.48
N ILE A 67 -1.20 12.15 -2.67
CA ILE A 67 -2.18 11.10 -2.36
C ILE A 67 -2.87 10.61 -3.64
N GLU A 68 -3.32 11.51 -4.51
CA GLU A 68 -3.94 11.13 -5.78
C GLU A 68 -2.99 10.26 -6.64
N ILE A 69 -1.74 10.70 -6.82
CA ILE A 69 -0.71 9.97 -7.55
C ILE A 69 -0.51 8.56 -6.95
N CYS A 70 -0.39 8.48 -5.63
CA CYS A 70 -0.13 7.21 -4.94
C CYS A 70 -1.34 6.28 -4.97
N LEU A 71 -2.57 6.80 -4.98
CA LEU A 71 -3.77 6.00 -5.18
C LEU A 71 -3.82 5.38 -6.59
N TYR A 72 -3.41 6.10 -7.63
CA TYR A 72 -3.31 5.51 -8.97
C TYR A 72 -2.22 4.44 -9.06
N LEU A 73 -1.07 4.65 -8.41
CA LEU A 73 -0.03 3.62 -8.30
C LEU A 73 -0.53 2.39 -7.54
N HIS A 74 -1.25 2.59 -6.43
CA HIS A 74 -1.81 1.51 -5.62
C HIS A 74 -2.88 0.71 -6.38
N LEU A 75 -3.76 1.41 -7.10
CA LEU A 75 -4.75 0.79 -7.98
C LEU A 75 -4.06 -0.07 -9.05
N TYR A 76 -3.00 0.45 -9.68
CA TYR A 76 -2.21 -0.31 -10.64
C TYR A 76 -1.58 -1.55 -10.01
N ALA A 77 -0.94 -1.40 -8.85
CA ALA A 77 -0.29 -2.51 -8.13
C ALA A 77 -1.28 -3.64 -7.81
N ARG A 78 -2.50 -3.30 -7.36
CA ARG A 78 -3.57 -4.28 -7.13
C ARG A 78 -3.97 -5.02 -8.41
N ILE A 79 -4.13 -4.30 -9.53
CA ILE A 79 -4.51 -4.92 -10.81
C ILE A 79 -3.39 -5.83 -11.33
N LEU A 80 -2.13 -5.44 -11.12
CA LEU A 80 -0.97 -6.26 -11.44
C LEU A 80 -0.96 -7.54 -10.60
N ASP A 81 -1.13 -7.42 -9.28
CA ASP A 81 -1.24 -8.53 -8.32
C ASP A 81 -2.33 -9.53 -8.77
N ASP A 82 -3.55 -9.07 -9.01
CA ASP A 82 -4.64 -9.92 -9.52
C ASP A 82 -4.30 -10.60 -10.87
N ALA A 83 -3.59 -9.90 -11.76
CA ALA A 83 -3.23 -10.43 -13.08
C ALA A 83 -2.15 -11.51 -13.02
N VAL A 84 -1.26 -11.42 -12.03
CA VAL A 84 -0.21 -12.40 -11.77
C VAL A 84 -0.77 -13.59 -10.99
N ASP A 85 -1.49 -13.34 -9.89
CA ASP A 85 -1.97 -14.35 -8.96
C ASP A 85 -3.08 -15.22 -9.55
N GLU A 86 -4.11 -14.61 -10.14
CA GLU A 86 -5.27 -15.36 -10.65
C GLU A 86 -5.06 -15.85 -12.09
N ALA A 87 -4.16 -15.22 -12.84
CA ALA A 87 -3.82 -15.54 -14.22
C ALA A 87 -5.02 -15.64 -15.20
N LEU A 88 -6.20 -15.10 -14.84
CA LEU A 88 -7.40 -15.15 -15.67
C LEU A 88 -7.36 -14.10 -16.80
N PRO A 89 -8.01 -14.35 -17.95
CA PRO A 89 -8.07 -13.41 -19.07
C PRO A 89 -8.60 -12.02 -18.68
N LEU A 90 -9.56 -11.98 -17.76
CA LEU A 90 -10.14 -10.73 -17.26
C LEU A 90 -9.09 -9.84 -16.59
N HIS A 91 -8.27 -10.38 -15.68
CA HIS A 91 -7.29 -9.59 -14.95
C HIS A 91 -6.17 -9.10 -15.87
N ARG A 92 -5.76 -9.91 -16.86
CA ARG A 92 -4.83 -9.48 -17.92
C ARG A 92 -5.41 -8.34 -18.77
N LEU A 93 -6.70 -8.41 -19.11
CA LEU A 93 -7.38 -7.32 -19.82
C LEU A 93 -7.43 -6.04 -18.97
N ASN A 94 -7.72 -6.16 -17.67
CA ASN A 94 -7.70 -5.01 -16.76
C ASN A 94 -6.29 -4.40 -16.65
N LEU A 95 -5.24 -5.23 -16.61
CA LEU A 95 -3.85 -4.79 -16.62
C LEU A 95 -3.50 -4.02 -17.89
N LEU A 96 -4.01 -4.44 -19.06
CA LEU A 96 -3.83 -3.69 -20.31
C LEU A 96 -4.58 -2.35 -20.29
N LYS A 97 -5.83 -2.34 -19.79
CA LYS A 97 -6.67 -1.14 -19.69
C LYS A 97 -6.07 -0.07 -18.78
N ILE A 98 -5.39 -0.45 -17.69
CA ILE A 98 -4.83 0.50 -16.72
C ILE A 98 -3.49 1.13 -17.15
N GLN A 99 -2.79 0.55 -18.14
CA GLN A 99 -1.46 1.03 -18.56
C GLN A 99 -1.40 2.54 -18.84
N PRO A 100 -2.35 3.16 -19.57
CA PRO A 100 -2.29 4.60 -19.85
C PRO A 100 -2.32 5.44 -18.58
N LEU A 101 -3.10 5.03 -17.57
CA LEU A 101 -3.16 5.73 -16.29
C LEU A 101 -1.83 5.61 -15.54
N PHE A 102 -1.22 4.42 -15.53
CA PHE A 102 0.10 4.20 -14.94
C PHE A 102 1.17 5.07 -15.59
N TRP A 103 1.28 5.06 -16.92
CA TRP A 103 2.26 5.87 -17.66
C TRP A 103 2.07 7.37 -17.44
N ASN A 104 0.83 7.84 -17.42
CA ASN A 104 0.53 9.22 -17.06
C ASN A 104 0.96 9.55 -15.63
N THR A 105 0.71 8.66 -14.67
CA THR A 105 1.09 8.82 -13.25
C THR A 105 2.60 8.94 -13.07
N VAL A 106 3.39 8.03 -13.66
CA VAL A 106 4.87 8.09 -13.56
C VAL A 106 5.45 9.30 -14.29
N THR A 107 4.80 9.75 -15.37
CA THR A 107 5.16 11.00 -16.06
C THR A 107 4.91 12.20 -15.16
N GLN A 108 3.76 12.27 -14.50
CA GLN A 108 3.42 13.35 -13.57
C GLN A 108 4.40 13.41 -12.39
N ILE A 109 4.82 12.26 -11.86
CA ILE A 109 5.87 12.18 -10.83
C ILE A 109 7.17 12.78 -11.34
N SER A 110 7.61 12.37 -12.52
CA SER A 110 8.88 12.83 -13.10
C SER A 110 8.89 14.33 -13.38
N LEU A 111 7.75 14.90 -13.78
CA LEU A 111 7.61 16.33 -14.00
C LEU A 111 7.49 17.13 -12.69
N SER A 112 6.79 16.60 -11.68
CA SER A 112 6.48 17.34 -10.44
C SER A 112 7.55 17.19 -9.35
N PHE A 113 8.33 16.11 -9.42
CA PHE A 113 9.34 15.71 -8.43
C PHE A 113 10.58 15.08 -9.11
N PRO A 114 11.27 15.82 -10.00
CA PRO A 114 12.36 15.28 -10.82
C PRO A 114 13.46 14.63 -9.97
N ASP A 115 13.85 15.27 -8.85
CA ASP A 115 14.94 14.80 -7.98
C ASP A 115 14.62 13.49 -7.24
N LYS A 116 13.34 13.10 -7.19
CA LYS A 116 12.87 11.89 -6.48
C LYS A 116 12.40 10.80 -7.43
N SER A 117 12.25 11.08 -8.73
CA SER A 117 11.69 10.14 -9.72
C SER A 117 12.41 8.80 -9.77
N ASN A 118 13.75 8.81 -9.65
CA ASN A 118 14.53 7.58 -9.60
C ASN A 118 14.23 6.75 -8.34
N ALA A 119 14.13 7.38 -7.17
CA ALA A 119 13.80 6.68 -5.93
C ALA A 119 12.37 6.11 -5.96
N VAL A 120 11.42 6.81 -6.57
CA VAL A 120 10.07 6.28 -6.80
C VAL A 120 10.11 5.05 -7.70
N SER A 121 10.93 5.10 -8.77
CA SER A 121 11.12 3.96 -9.66
C SER A 121 11.72 2.73 -8.94
N VAL A 122 12.58 2.95 -7.94
CA VAL A 122 13.10 1.87 -7.08
C VAL A 122 11.97 1.23 -6.27
N LEU A 123 11.13 2.01 -5.60
CA LEU A 123 9.99 1.49 -4.83
C LEU A 123 8.99 0.69 -5.69
N ILE A 124 8.72 1.15 -6.91
CA ILE A 124 7.88 0.43 -7.87
C ILE A 124 8.53 -0.90 -8.27
N LYS A 125 9.85 -0.91 -8.53
CA LYS A 125 10.58 -2.15 -8.85
C LYS A 125 10.57 -3.15 -7.69
N GLU A 126 10.78 -2.67 -6.47
CA GLU A 126 10.68 -3.48 -5.25
C GLU A 126 9.30 -4.15 -5.14
N THR A 127 8.22 -3.39 -5.35
CA THR A 127 6.84 -3.93 -5.40
C THR A 127 6.68 -5.02 -6.46
N ILE A 128 7.10 -4.76 -7.71
CA ILE A 128 6.96 -5.72 -8.81
C ILE A 128 7.74 -7.00 -8.52
N GLN A 129 8.97 -6.87 -8.02
CA GLN A 129 9.81 -8.01 -7.68
C GLN A 129 9.18 -8.86 -6.57
N ALA A 130 8.62 -8.24 -5.53
CA ALA A 130 7.92 -8.93 -4.45
C ALA A 130 6.68 -9.70 -4.94
N VAL A 131 5.90 -9.12 -5.86
CA VAL A 131 4.76 -9.80 -6.51
C VAL A 131 5.22 -11.01 -7.32
N ILE A 132 6.30 -10.88 -8.10
CA ILE A 132 6.87 -12.00 -8.88
C ILE A 132 7.39 -13.12 -7.97
N GLU A 133 8.06 -12.77 -6.87
CA GLU A 133 8.60 -13.76 -5.93
C GLU A 133 7.50 -14.57 -5.25
N GLU A 134 6.38 -13.93 -4.89
CA GLU A 134 5.26 -14.60 -4.24
C GLU A 134 4.49 -15.51 -5.22
N TRP A 135 4.42 -15.14 -6.50
CA TRP A 135 3.81 -15.98 -7.54
C TRP A 135 4.41 -17.39 -7.59
N HIS A 136 5.72 -17.52 -7.33
CA HIS A 136 6.41 -18.81 -7.32
C HIS A 136 6.24 -19.57 -6.01
N LYS A 137 6.04 -18.86 -4.90
CA LYS A 137 5.88 -19.45 -3.57
C LYS A 137 5.33 -18.37 -2.62
N TYR A 138 4.30 -18.70 -1.84
CA TYR A 138 3.84 -17.85 -0.75
C TYR A 138 5.00 -17.48 0.19
N ARG A 139 5.24 -16.18 0.37
CA ARG A 139 6.41 -15.63 1.09
C ARG A 139 5.97 -14.49 1.99
N ILE A 140 5.92 -14.77 3.28
CA ILE A 140 5.48 -13.79 4.26
C ILE A 140 6.47 -12.62 4.31
N GLU A 141 7.76 -12.88 4.12
CA GLU A 141 8.82 -11.87 4.15
C GLU A 141 8.67 -10.76 3.10
N THR A 142 7.88 -10.96 2.04
CA THR A 142 7.70 -9.97 0.97
C THR A 142 6.48 -9.06 1.17
N TRP A 143 5.65 -9.29 2.18
CA TRP A 143 4.37 -8.58 2.38
C TRP A 143 4.48 -7.07 2.51
N GLY A 144 5.50 -6.58 3.22
CA GLY A 144 5.82 -5.14 3.25
C GLY A 144 6.23 -4.64 1.87
N THR A 145 7.17 -5.36 1.23
CA THR A 145 7.75 -5.02 -0.08
C THR A 145 6.72 -4.97 -1.21
N LYS A 146 5.70 -5.85 -1.21
CA LYS A 146 4.57 -5.82 -2.17
C LYS A 146 3.79 -4.49 -2.17
N ASN A 147 3.93 -3.72 -1.10
CA ASN A 147 3.22 -2.48 -0.90
C ASN A 147 4.18 -1.26 -0.82
N HIS A 148 5.47 -1.41 -1.15
CA HIS A 148 6.45 -0.31 -1.14
C HIS A 148 6.10 0.85 -2.06
N HIS A 149 5.30 0.65 -3.09
CA HIS A 149 4.78 1.74 -3.91
C HIS A 149 3.98 2.77 -3.08
N LEU A 150 3.39 2.40 -1.93
CA LEU A 150 2.74 3.33 -1.01
C LEU A 150 3.73 4.26 -0.30
N LEU A 151 4.99 3.83 -0.12
CA LEU A 151 6.07 4.65 0.42
C LEU A 151 6.48 5.78 -0.53
N THR A 152 5.97 5.79 -1.76
CA THR A 152 6.07 6.93 -2.69
C THR A 152 5.52 8.20 -2.04
N ALA A 153 4.47 8.12 -1.23
CA ALA A 153 3.86 9.30 -0.63
C ALA A 153 4.80 10.03 0.37
N PRO A 154 5.31 9.37 1.42
CA PRO A 154 6.29 9.99 2.32
C PRO A 154 7.60 10.32 1.58
N LEU A 155 8.04 9.52 0.61
CA LEU A 155 9.20 9.85 -0.22
C LEU A 155 9.02 11.21 -0.93
N LEU A 156 7.92 11.40 -1.66
CA LEU A 156 7.67 12.61 -2.43
C LEU A 156 7.53 13.87 -1.55
N LEU A 157 7.03 13.72 -0.32
CA LEU A 157 6.77 14.83 0.60
C LEU A 157 7.92 15.12 1.57
N SER A 158 8.85 14.18 1.80
CA SER A 158 10.01 14.38 2.66
C SER A 158 10.85 15.59 2.25
N GLY A 159 11.49 16.26 3.21
CA GLY A 159 12.39 17.38 2.95
C GLY A 159 13.71 16.95 2.30
N SER A 160 14.11 15.69 2.51
CA SER A 160 15.33 15.12 1.90
C SER A 160 15.23 13.60 1.72
N MET A 161 16.08 13.04 0.84
CA MET A 161 16.23 11.59 0.71
C MET A 161 16.70 10.94 2.01
N SER A 162 17.59 11.58 2.76
CA SER A 162 18.10 11.03 4.03
C SER A 162 17.01 10.90 5.08
N GLU A 163 16.09 11.87 5.14
CA GLU A 163 14.93 11.79 6.02
C GLU A 163 14.04 10.60 5.66
N PHE A 164 13.73 10.42 4.37
CA PHE A 164 12.96 9.28 3.91
C PHE A 164 13.64 7.95 4.24
N GLU A 165 14.92 7.79 3.91
CA GLU A 165 15.66 6.54 4.14
C GLU A 165 15.77 6.19 5.63
N GLN A 166 15.82 7.19 6.52
CA GLN A 166 15.80 6.96 7.97
C GLN A 166 14.52 6.25 8.43
N TYR A 167 13.36 6.64 7.89
CA TYR A 167 12.06 6.11 8.34
C TYR A 167 11.48 5.04 7.42
N LYS A 168 12.04 4.83 6.22
CA LYS A 168 11.60 3.80 5.26
C LYS A 168 11.43 2.41 5.92
N PRO A 169 12.37 1.91 6.74
CA PRO A 169 12.20 0.60 7.39
C PRO A 169 10.95 0.56 8.26
N TYR A 170 10.75 1.53 9.15
CA TYR A 170 9.62 1.56 10.07
C TYR A 170 8.27 1.66 9.34
N LEU A 171 8.21 2.45 8.27
CA LEU A 171 7.01 2.57 7.45
C LEU A 171 6.73 1.28 6.66
N SER A 172 7.77 0.62 6.16
CA SER A 172 7.65 -0.70 5.51
C SER A 172 7.15 -1.77 6.50
N ASP A 173 7.69 -1.79 7.70
CA ASP A 173 7.31 -2.70 8.77
C ASP A 173 5.85 -2.47 9.21
N PHE A 174 5.40 -1.22 9.26
CA PHE A 174 3.99 -0.91 9.51
C PHE A 174 3.07 -1.43 8.39
N ILE A 175 3.46 -1.25 7.13
CA ILE A 175 2.73 -1.79 5.97
C ILE A 175 2.66 -3.31 6.04
N PHE A 176 3.75 -3.97 6.45
CA PHE A 176 3.76 -5.42 6.69
C PHE A 176 2.70 -5.81 7.74
N LEU A 177 2.59 -5.09 8.86
CA LEU A 177 1.58 -5.39 9.90
C LEU A 177 0.16 -5.29 9.34
N LEU A 178 -0.11 -4.30 8.49
CA LEU A 178 -1.42 -4.16 7.84
C LEU A 178 -1.73 -5.31 6.89
N GLN A 179 -0.76 -5.73 6.07
CA GLN A 179 -0.91 -6.91 5.21
C GLN A 179 -1.15 -8.17 6.05
N ALA A 180 -0.40 -8.36 7.14
CA ALA A 180 -0.56 -9.51 8.02
C ALA A 180 -1.95 -9.58 8.65
N LYS A 181 -2.48 -8.43 9.08
CA LYS A 181 -3.86 -8.32 9.56
C LYS A 181 -4.88 -8.67 8.47
N GLU A 182 -4.69 -8.18 7.25
CA GLU A 182 -5.57 -8.50 6.13
C GLU A 182 -5.58 -10.00 5.83
N GLU A 183 -4.41 -10.63 5.74
CA GLU A 183 -4.27 -12.07 5.49
C GLU A 183 -4.94 -12.91 6.60
N ILE A 184 -4.85 -12.47 7.86
CA ILE A 184 -5.58 -13.09 8.99
C ILE A 184 -7.10 -12.95 8.81
N LEU A 185 -7.60 -11.74 8.53
CA LEU A 185 -9.03 -11.48 8.37
C LEU A 185 -9.63 -12.24 7.18
N GLN A 186 -8.83 -12.50 6.15
CA GLN A 186 -9.20 -13.29 4.98
C GLN A 186 -9.04 -14.81 5.20
N ASN A 187 -8.60 -15.24 6.39
CA ASN A 187 -8.29 -16.64 6.72
C ASN A 187 -7.29 -17.30 5.76
N ARG A 188 -6.30 -16.55 5.27
CA ARG A 188 -5.28 -17.04 4.32
C ARG A 188 -4.06 -17.68 4.98
N LEU A 189 -3.93 -17.56 6.30
CA LEU A 189 -2.96 -18.29 7.11
C LEU A 189 -3.47 -19.71 7.42
N GLU A 190 -3.41 -20.58 6.42
CA GLU A 190 -4.04 -21.90 6.43
C GLU A 190 -3.32 -22.92 7.33
N ASN A 191 -2.00 -22.82 7.47
CA ASN A 191 -1.21 -23.84 8.17
C ASN A 191 -0.30 -23.31 9.30
N ALA A 192 0.19 -24.21 10.15
CA ALA A 192 1.03 -23.87 11.30
C ALA A 192 2.40 -23.31 10.88
N GLU A 193 2.96 -23.73 9.75
CA GLU A 193 4.25 -23.26 9.26
C GLU A 193 4.20 -21.77 8.91
N GLN A 194 3.16 -21.33 8.19
CA GLN A 194 2.91 -19.92 7.87
C GLN A 194 2.74 -19.09 9.15
N LYS A 195 2.03 -19.60 10.15
CA LYS A 195 1.87 -18.90 11.45
C LYS A 195 3.20 -18.74 12.18
N ILE A 196 4.02 -19.79 12.20
CA ILE A 196 5.38 -19.75 12.79
C ILE A 196 6.27 -18.78 12.02
N GLU A 197 6.19 -18.77 10.70
CA GLU A 197 6.95 -17.85 9.85
C GLU A 197 6.53 -16.39 10.07
N LEU A 198 5.23 -16.12 10.23
CA LEU A 198 4.76 -14.79 10.61
C LEU A 198 5.31 -14.36 11.96
N LEU A 199 5.27 -15.23 12.99
CA LEU A 199 5.86 -14.93 14.30
C LEU A 199 7.35 -14.58 14.21
N LYS A 200 8.12 -15.36 13.44
CA LYS A 200 9.55 -15.09 13.21
C LYS A 200 9.81 -13.76 12.50
N ASN A 201 8.92 -13.35 11.60
CA ASN A 201 9.04 -12.04 10.96
C ASN A 201 8.69 -10.93 11.94
N LEU A 202 7.59 -11.06 12.71
CA LEU A 202 7.22 -10.07 13.73
C LEU A 202 8.34 -9.83 14.76
N GLU A 203 9.04 -10.88 15.20
CA GLU A 203 10.19 -10.76 16.11
C GLU A 203 11.33 -9.91 15.54
N LYS A 204 11.49 -9.87 14.20
CA LYS A 204 12.52 -9.06 13.54
C LYS A 204 12.11 -7.61 13.33
N LEU A 205 10.80 -7.35 13.17
CA LEU A 205 10.26 -6.02 12.85
C LEU A 205 10.19 -5.11 14.09
N VAL A 206 9.94 -5.70 15.27
CA VAL A 206 9.81 -4.93 16.51
C VAL A 206 11.20 -4.56 17.03
N SER A 207 11.75 -3.44 16.54
CA SER A 207 12.89 -2.78 17.18
C SER A 207 12.44 -2.02 18.43
N GLU A 208 13.33 -1.85 19.41
CA GLU A 208 12.98 -1.24 20.71
C GLU A 208 12.53 0.23 20.58
N ASP A 209 12.92 0.94 19.52
CA ASP A 209 12.77 2.40 19.43
C ASP A 209 11.81 2.92 18.34
N TRP A 210 11.36 2.10 17.38
CA TRP A 210 10.59 2.60 16.21
C TRP A 210 9.30 3.36 16.57
N ILE A 211 8.58 2.98 17.62
CA ILE A 211 7.36 3.70 18.07
C ILE A 211 7.74 5.10 18.55
N TYR A 212 8.82 5.21 19.31
CA TYR A 212 9.30 6.49 19.83
C TYR A 212 9.81 7.37 18.69
N ASP A 213 10.59 6.80 17.77
CA ASP A 213 11.14 7.49 16.61
C ASP A 213 10.04 8.01 15.69
N LEU A 214 9.08 7.17 15.32
CA LEU A 214 7.93 7.56 14.48
C LEU A 214 7.10 8.65 15.15
N HIS A 215 6.81 8.50 16.45
CA HIS A 215 6.06 9.51 17.20
C HIS A 215 6.81 10.85 17.26
N GLY A 216 8.13 10.82 17.52
CA GLY A 216 9.00 11.99 17.56
C GLY A 216 9.12 12.69 16.22
N ALA A 217 9.11 11.94 15.13
CA ALA A 217 9.16 12.43 13.75
C ALA A 217 7.81 12.95 13.23
N GLY A 218 6.72 12.69 13.95
CA GLY A 218 5.39 13.24 13.66
C GLY A 218 4.35 12.23 13.19
N TRP A 219 4.71 10.96 12.96
CA TRP A 219 3.78 9.87 12.67
C TRP A 219 3.13 9.32 13.96
N LYS A 220 2.43 10.20 14.67
CA LYS A 220 1.81 9.90 15.97
C LYS A 220 0.71 8.86 15.85
N THR A 221 -0.09 8.93 14.79
CA THR A 221 -1.18 8.00 14.51
C THR A 221 -0.62 6.61 14.22
N LEU A 222 0.39 6.50 13.35
CA LEU A 222 1.06 5.22 13.09
C LEU A 222 1.69 4.63 14.34
N ALA A 223 2.44 5.44 15.10
CA ALA A 223 3.07 5.01 16.35
C ALA A 223 2.05 4.47 17.36
N HIS A 224 0.86 5.07 17.42
CA HIS A 224 -0.24 4.56 18.26
C HIS A 224 -0.88 3.28 17.71
N ARG A 225 -0.99 3.14 16.39
CA ARG A 225 -1.61 1.97 15.75
C ARG A 225 -0.75 0.72 15.84
N ILE A 226 0.57 0.83 15.72
CA ILE A 226 1.51 -0.31 15.76
C ILE A 226 1.20 -1.32 16.88
N PRO A 227 1.13 -0.94 18.17
CA PRO A 227 0.84 -1.90 19.24
C PRO A 227 -0.54 -2.54 19.10
N LEU A 228 -1.54 -1.81 18.59
CA LEU A 228 -2.88 -2.34 18.37
C LEU A 228 -2.91 -3.40 17.25
N GLU A 229 -2.19 -3.15 16.15
CA GLU A 229 -2.09 -4.11 15.05
C GLU A 229 -1.30 -5.36 15.48
N LEU A 230 -0.21 -5.19 16.24
CA LEU A 230 0.54 -6.29 16.84
C LEU A 230 -0.32 -7.13 17.79
N ASP A 231 -1.04 -6.49 18.71
CA ASP A 231 -1.94 -7.18 19.64
C ASP A 231 -3.02 -7.97 18.89
N PHE A 232 -3.61 -7.37 17.85
CA PHE A 232 -4.58 -8.06 17.00
C PHE A 232 -3.98 -9.31 16.37
N ILE A 233 -2.80 -9.20 15.76
CA ILE A 233 -2.12 -10.32 15.08
C ILE A 233 -1.80 -11.42 16.09
N LEU A 234 -1.16 -11.08 17.22
CA LEU A 234 -0.76 -12.04 18.24
C LEU A 234 -1.96 -12.77 18.88
N LEU A 235 -3.06 -12.06 19.14
CA LEU A 235 -4.28 -12.68 19.68
C LEU A 235 -4.90 -13.68 18.70
N ASN A 236 -4.89 -13.38 17.40
CA ASN A 236 -5.44 -14.28 16.38
C ASN A 236 -4.52 -15.46 16.05
N LEU A 237 -3.21 -15.31 16.20
CA LEU A 237 -2.27 -16.43 16.07
C LEU A 237 -2.41 -17.40 17.25
N ARG A 238 -2.56 -16.91 18.50
CA ARG A 238 -2.75 -17.75 19.70
C ARG A 238 -4.01 -18.59 19.69
N ARG A 239 -5.09 -18.11 19.08
CA ARG A 239 -6.36 -18.86 18.99
C ARG A 239 -6.29 -20.05 18.03
N ASN A 240 -5.26 -20.10 17.20
CA ASN A 240 -5.15 -20.99 16.04
C ASN A 240 -3.84 -21.80 16.00
N LEU A 241 -3.10 -21.83 17.11
CA LEU A 241 -1.97 -22.73 17.40
C LEU A 241 -2.41 -23.75 18.45
#